data_AF-A0A023G159-F1
#
_entry.id   AF-A0A023G159-F1
#
_cell.length_a   1.000
_cell.length_b   1.000
_cell.length_c   1.000
_cell.angle_alpha   90.00
_cell.angle_beta   90.00
_cell.angle_gamma   90.00
#
_symmetry.space_group_name_H-M   'P 1'
#
loop_
_entity.id
_entity.type
_entity.pdbx_description
1 polymer ?
#
loop_
_entity_poly.entity_id
_entity_poly.type
_entity_poly.pdbx_seq_one_letter_code
_entity_poly.pdbx_strand_id
1 'polypeptide(L)'
;LRCYYKLIILLCGFQGMDCLLPDTGEYVDLYADLNETLAYIYDYNNDSSQEYAFNETQDICTIVGLNTTIGPVPVGCTQQCIEEGTKILPNGTQCISMSVQEATAMNPYENNVCQLGSCNFGRCENCDDKVCCQRLPIMTMSIFDESFL
;
A
#
# COMPACT_ATOMS: atom_id res chain seq x y z
N LEU A 1 6.40 4.20 25.48
CA LEU A 1 5.61 3.62 24.37
C LEU A 1 6.59 3.01 23.39
N ARG A 2 6.52 1.69 23.21
CA ARG A 2 7.65 0.80 22.89
C ARG A 2 7.26 -0.16 21.76
N CYS A 3 7.98 -0.15 20.64
CA CYS A 3 8.44 -1.42 20.06
C CYS A 3 9.51 -1.92 21.05
N TYR A 4 9.24 -2.97 21.82
CA TYR A 4 10.15 -3.39 22.88
C TYR A 4 11.51 -3.83 22.30
N TYR A 5 12.51 -2.98 22.49
CA TYR A 5 13.93 -3.32 22.44
C TYR A 5 14.22 -4.42 23.48
N LYS A 6 14.69 -5.60 23.03
CA LYS A 6 15.60 -6.43 23.82
C LYS A 6 17.02 -6.12 23.36
N LEU A 7 17.66 -5.33 24.20
CA LEU A 7 19.05 -4.90 24.11
C LEU A 7 19.99 -6.14 24.18
N ILE A 8 20.52 -6.57 23.04
CA ILE A 8 21.86 -7.13 22.96
C ILE A 8 22.63 -6.17 22.04
N ILE A 9 23.43 -5.31 22.67
CA ILE A 9 24.37 -4.43 21.99
C ILE A 9 25.42 -5.32 21.33
N LEU A 10 25.60 -5.18 20.01
CA LEU A 10 26.90 -5.30 19.35
C LEU A 10 26.79 -4.70 17.94
N LEU A 11 27.36 -3.49 17.82
CA LEU A 11 27.96 -2.88 16.62
C LEU A 11 27.08 -2.75 15.37
N CYS A 12 26.55 -1.54 15.16
CA CYS A 12 26.88 -0.69 13.99
C CYS A 12 25.94 0.54 13.90
N GLY A 13 26.54 1.73 13.79
CA GLY A 13 25.99 2.89 13.07
C GLY A 13 24.66 3.49 13.53
N PHE A 14 24.69 4.35 14.56
CA PHE A 14 23.60 5.27 14.88
C PHE A 14 23.57 6.42 13.86
N GLN A 15 22.49 6.54 13.08
CA GLN A 15 21.99 7.83 12.59
C GLN A 15 20.52 7.90 12.98
N GLY A 16 20.22 8.72 13.98
CA GLY A 16 18.86 9.01 14.41
C GLY A 16 18.27 10.22 13.68
N MET A 17 17.00 10.48 14.01
CA MET A 17 16.15 11.63 13.63
C MET A 17 15.54 11.54 12.21
N ASP A 18 14.24 11.74 11.96
CA ASP A 18 13.12 12.22 12.78
C ASP A 18 11.79 11.68 12.22
N CYS A 19 10.87 11.25 13.10
CA CYS A 19 9.46 11.09 12.76
C CYS A 19 8.78 12.46 12.92
N LEU A 20 8.89 13.31 11.91
CA LEU A 20 8.11 14.55 11.84
C LEU A 20 7.09 14.42 10.71
N LEU A 21 5.83 14.51 11.11
CA LEU A 21 4.67 14.73 10.25
C LEU A 21 4.93 15.95 9.35
N PRO A 22 4.55 15.94 8.06
CA PRO A 22 4.37 17.20 7.35
C PRO A 22 3.12 17.91 7.89
N ASP A 23 3.36 19.11 8.38
CA ASP A 23 2.41 20.13 8.82
C ASP A 23 1.69 20.77 7.61
N THR A 24 0.59 21.46 7.91
CA THR A 24 -0.18 22.40 7.09
C THR A 24 -1.09 21.83 5.99
N GLY A 25 -2.15 21.15 6.41
CA GLY A 25 -3.43 21.14 5.67
C GLY A 25 -4.37 22.15 6.34
N GLU A 26 -4.78 23.18 5.60
CA GLU A 26 -5.75 24.19 6.01
C GLU A 26 -7.04 23.51 6.50
N TYR A 27 -7.34 23.63 7.80
CA TYR A 27 -8.49 22.99 8.41
C TYR A 27 -9.75 23.81 8.11
N VAL A 28 -10.51 23.41 7.09
CA VAL A 28 -11.84 23.99 6.81
C VAL A 28 -12.81 23.51 7.88
N ASP A 29 -13.34 24.44 8.67
CA ASP A 29 -14.34 24.14 9.70
C ASP A 29 -15.70 23.79 9.05
N LEU A 30 -15.91 22.50 8.82
CA LEU A 30 -17.06 21.90 8.13
C LEU A 30 -18.44 22.17 8.78
N TYR A 31 -18.50 22.90 9.90
CA TYR A 31 -19.73 23.15 10.66
C TYR A 31 -20.18 24.62 10.73
N ALA A 32 -19.46 25.55 10.08
CA ALA A 32 -19.81 26.97 10.12
C ALA A 32 -20.98 27.34 9.20
N ASP A 33 -21.10 26.71 8.02
CA ASP A 33 -22.20 26.94 7.07
C ASP A 33 -22.50 25.70 6.22
N LEU A 34 -23.65 25.07 6.48
CA LEU A 34 -24.11 23.88 5.76
C LEU A 34 -24.30 24.13 4.26
N ASN A 35 -24.64 25.37 3.88
CA ASN A 35 -24.95 25.72 2.51
C ASN A 35 -23.67 25.89 1.67
N GLU A 36 -22.60 26.39 2.29
CA GLU A 36 -21.28 26.52 1.68
C GLU A 36 -20.60 25.15 1.52
N THR A 37 -20.70 24.28 2.54
CA THR A 37 -20.26 22.87 2.45
C THR A 37 -21.00 22.12 1.34
N LEU A 38 -22.32 22.31 1.22
CA LEU A 38 -23.08 21.70 0.14
C LEU A 38 -22.64 22.22 -1.23
N ALA A 39 -22.44 23.54 -1.38
CA ALA A 39 -21.98 24.13 -2.63
C ALA A 39 -20.61 23.56 -3.03
N TYR A 40 -19.66 23.45 -2.09
CA TYR A 40 -18.36 22.83 -2.33
C TYR A 40 -18.47 21.36 -2.77
N ILE A 41 -19.32 20.57 -2.10
CA ILE A 41 -19.55 19.16 -2.48
C ILE A 41 -20.18 19.07 -3.87
N TYR A 42 -21.16 19.92 -4.20
CA TYR A 42 -21.78 19.94 -5.52
C TYR A 42 -20.80 20.35 -6.63
N ASP A 43 -19.96 21.35 -6.39
CA ASP A 43 -18.97 21.82 -7.35
C ASP A 43 -17.87 20.77 -7.57
N TYR A 44 -17.37 20.15 -6.49
CA TYR A 44 -16.40 19.06 -6.54
C TYR A 44 -16.96 17.82 -7.25
N ASN A 45 -18.23 17.47 -7.04
CA ASN A 45 -18.86 16.34 -7.75
C ASN A 45 -19.15 16.65 -9.22
N ASN A 46 -19.45 17.90 -9.57
CA ASN A 46 -19.60 18.31 -10.96
C ASN A 46 -18.26 18.28 -11.69
N ASP A 47 -17.17 18.73 -11.06
CA ASP A 47 -15.85 18.76 -11.68
C ASP A 47 -15.16 17.37 -11.68
N SER A 48 -15.49 16.51 -10.70
CA SER A 48 -15.08 15.09 -10.68
C SER A 48 -16.02 14.16 -11.45
N SER A 49 -17.07 14.67 -12.08
CA SER A 49 -17.90 13.92 -13.05
C SER A 49 -17.20 13.72 -14.40
N GLN A 50 -15.87 13.73 -14.42
CA GLN A 50 -15.15 13.00 -15.45
C GLN A 50 -15.62 11.56 -15.34
N GLU A 51 -16.53 11.20 -16.23
CA GLU A 51 -16.86 9.83 -16.56
C GLU A 51 -15.51 9.12 -16.69
N TYR A 52 -15.17 8.29 -15.70
CA TYR A 52 -14.07 7.37 -15.82
C TYR A 52 -14.46 6.49 -17.00
N ALA A 53 -14.04 6.89 -18.19
CA ALA A 53 -14.14 6.10 -19.38
C ALA A 53 -13.24 4.90 -19.12
N PHE A 54 -13.82 3.89 -18.48
CA PHE A 54 -13.24 2.57 -18.38
C PHE A 54 -13.07 2.15 -19.83
N ASN A 55 -11.86 2.30 -20.32
CA ASN A 55 -11.54 1.83 -21.65
C ASN A 55 -11.82 0.33 -21.57
N GLU A 56 -12.84 -0.17 -22.28
CA GLU A 56 -13.32 -1.56 -22.19
C GLU A 56 -12.24 -2.61 -22.52
N THR A 57 -11.02 -2.14 -22.81
CA THR A 57 -9.81 -2.91 -23.11
C THR A 57 -8.85 -3.06 -21.92
N GLN A 58 -9.08 -2.40 -20.77
CA GLN A 58 -8.21 -2.49 -19.60
C GLN A 58 -8.79 -3.44 -18.54
N ASP A 59 -8.19 -4.63 -18.41
CA ASP A 59 -8.54 -5.61 -17.37
C ASP A 59 -8.19 -5.07 -15.98
N ILE A 60 -9.10 -5.23 -15.02
CA ILE A 60 -8.91 -4.78 -13.64
C ILE A 60 -8.16 -5.85 -12.88
N CYS A 61 -6.90 -5.59 -12.57
CA CYS A 61 -6.07 -6.48 -11.77
C CYS A 61 -5.97 -6.01 -10.32
N THR A 62 -6.06 -6.95 -9.40
CA THR A 62 -5.96 -6.70 -7.97
C THR A 62 -4.99 -7.67 -7.31
N ILE A 63 -4.33 -7.21 -6.25
CA ILE A 63 -3.45 -8.03 -5.44
C ILE A 63 -3.63 -7.69 -3.97
N VAL A 64 -3.37 -8.67 -3.10
CA VAL A 64 -3.30 -8.45 -1.66
C VAL A 64 -1.99 -7.73 -1.35
N GLY A 65 -2.02 -6.71 -0.50
CA GLY A 65 -0.81 -6.29 0.16
C GLY A 65 -1.02 -5.63 1.51
N LEU A 66 0.11 -5.19 2.05
CA LEU A 66 0.22 -4.69 3.41
C LEU A 66 0.67 -3.25 3.37
N ASN A 67 0.16 -2.47 4.33
CA ASN A 67 0.65 -1.13 4.55
C ASN A 67 2.03 -1.23 5.20
N THR A 68 3.04 -0.60 4.62
CA THR A 68 4.40 -0.61 5.16
C THR A 68 4.92 0.81 5.34
N THR A 69 6.06 0.98 6.03
CA THR A 69 6.68 2.29 6.23
C THR A 69 7.20 2.95 4.95
N ILE A 70 7.28 2.20 3.85
CA ILE A 70 7.67 2.69 2.51
C ILE A 70 6.48 2.79 1.56
N GLY A 71 5.25 2.64 2.07
CA GLY A 71 4.02 2.59 1.29
C GLY A 71 3.43 1.17 1.20
N PRO A 72 2.30 1.00 0.50
CA PRO A 72 1.71 -0.31 0.27
C PRO A 72 2.65 -1.21 -0.56
N VAL A 73 2.83 -2.45 -0.13
CA VAL A 73 3.67 -3.44 -0.85
C VAL A 73 2.87 -4.73 -1.07
N PRO A 74 2.88 -5.31 -2.29
CA PRO A 74 2.14 -6.54 -2.57
C PRO A 74 2.69 -7.74 -1.79
N VAL A 75 1.79 -8.65 -1.41
CA VAL A 75 2.11 -9.95 -0.83
C VAL A 75 2.28 -10.94 -1.97
N GLY A 76 3.51 -11.42 -2.15
CA GLY A 76 3.88 -12.26 -3.30
C GLY A 76 3.95 -11.49 -4.63
N CYS A 77 3.91 -12.25 -5.72
CA CYS A 77 4.21 -11.76 -7.08
C CYS A 77 3.14 -12.15 -8.10
N THR A 78 1.92 -12.37 -7.61
CA THR A 78 0.80 -12.86 -8.41
C THR A 78 -0.43 -12.02 -8.14
N GLN A 79 -1.02 -11.47 -9.20
CA GLN A 79 -2.25 -10.68 -9.14
C GLN A 79 -3.42 -11.43 -9.78
N GLN A 80 -4.62 -11.06 -9.39
CA GLN A 80 -5.87 -11.60 -9.92
C GLN A 80 -6.59 -10.51 -10.71
N CYS A 81 -6.82 -10.79 -11.99
CA CYS A 81 -7.55 -9.93 -12.90
C CYS A 81 -8.94 -10.52 -13.20
N ILE A 82 -9.86 -9.69 -13.68
CA ILE A 82 -11.26 -10.08 -13.92
C ILE A 82 -11.35 -10.96 -15.17
N GLU A 83 -10.68 -10.58 -16.26
CA GLU A 83 -10.79 -11.27 -17.55
C GLU A 83 -9.69 -12.30 -17.75
N GLU A 84 -8.43 -11.91 -17.56
CA GLU A 84 -7.27 -12.76 -17.85
C GLU A 84 -6.91 -13.72 -16.70
N GLY A 85 -7.63 -13.62 -15.58
CA GLY A 85 -7.43 -14.46 -14.43
C GLY A 85 -6.12 -14.13 -13.69
N THR A 86 -5.33 -15.15 -13.37
CA THR A 86 -4.11 -14.98 -12.56
C THR A 86 -2.92 -14.54 -13.42
N LYS A 87 -2.31 -13.39 -13.09
CA LYS A 87 -1.10 -12.85 -13.75
C LYS A 87 0.08 -12.78 -12.79
N ILE A 88 1.28 -12.80 -13.36
CA ILE A 88 2.54 -12.62 -12.64
C ILE A 88 2.97 -11.16 -12.73
N LEU A 89 3.45 -10.59 -11.62
CA LEU A 89 4.03 -9.24 -11.60
C LEU A 89 5.36 -9.19 -12.35
N PRO A 90 5.73 -8.02 -12.92
CA PRO A 90 7.03 -7.83 -13.56
C PRO A 90 8.21 -8.22 -12.67
N ASN A 91 9.27 -8.72 -13.29
CA ASN A 91 10.50 -9.01 -12.56
C ASN A 91 11.10 -7.71 -11.98
N GLY A 92 11.58 -7.79 -10.75
CA GLY A 92 12.11 -6.64 -10.00
C GLY A 92 11.06 -5.90 -9.16
N THR A 93 9.76 -6.15 -9.36
CA THR A 93 8.71 -5.54 -8.53
C THR A 93 8.91 -5.91 -7.07
N GLN A 94 8.88 -4.91 -6.19
CA GLN A 94 9.05 -5.13 -4.76
C GLN A 94 7.87 -5.89 -4.17
N CYS A 95 8.13 -6.86 -3.31
CA CYS A 95 7.12 -7.75 -2.75
C CYS A 95 7.42 -8.12 -1.30
N ILE A 96 6.39 -8.56 -0.59
CA ILE A 96 6.52 -9.17 0.74
C ILE A 96 6.58 -10.69 0.58
N SER A 97 7.62 -11.29 1.14
CA SER A 97 7.86 -12.73 1.11
C SER A 97 7.02 -13.45 2.18
N MET A 98 5.71 -13.50 1.96
CA MET A 98 4.78 -14.29 2.75
C MET A 98 3.62 -14.77 1.87
N SER A 99 2.86 -15.75 2.34
CA SER A 99 1.64 -16.19 1.68
C SER A 99 0.47 -15.23 1.93
N VAL A 100 -0.50 -15.21 1.01
CA VAL A 100 -1.74 -14.44 1.19
C VAL A 100 -2.51 -14.91 2.42
N GLN A 101 -2.45 -16.21 2.74
CA GLN A 101 -3.08 -16.78 3.93
C GLN A 101 -2.45 -16.24 5.21
N GLU A 102 -1.11 -16.19 5.28
CA GLU A 102 -0.39 -15.60 6.42
C GLU A 102 -0.72 -14.11 6.57
N ALA A 103 -0.70 -13.36 5.47
CA ALA A 103 -1.04 -11.94 5.48
C ALA A 103 -2.49 -11.69 5.96
N THR A 104 -3.43 -12.53 5.54
CA THR A 104 -4.85 -12.44 5.93
C THR A 104 -5.06 -12.80 7.41
N ALA A 105 -4.23 -13.69 7.95
CA ALA A 105 -4.27 -14.10 9.35
C ALA A 105 -3.67 -13.06 10.32
N MET A 106 -2.97 -12.04 9.82
CA MET A 106 -2.46 -10.96 10.67
C MET A 106 -3.60 -10.19 11.34
N ASN A 107 -3.40 -9.78 12.59
CA ASN A 107 -4.32 -8.88 13.26
C ASN A 107 -4.33 -7.51 12.55
N PRO A 108 -5.50 -6.94 12.25
CA PRO A 108 -5.57 -5.61 11.64
C PRO A 108 -4.89 -4.55 12.50
N TYR A 109 -4.18 -3.63 11.86
CA TYR A 109 -3.46 -2.50 12.47
C TYR A 109 -2.31 -2.86 13.43
N GLU A 110 -2.01 -4.14 13.63
CA GLU A 110 -0.86 -4.55 14.43
C GLU A 110 0.44 -4.45 13.62
N ASN A 111 1.45 -3.85 14.25
CA ASN A 111 2.79 -3.75 13.69
C ASN A 111 3.49 -5.11 13.71
N ASN A 112 3.83 -5.59 12.52
CA ASN A 112 4.61 -6.80 12.29
C ASN A 112 5.90 -6.46 11.55
N VAL A 113 6.86 -7.37 11.56
CA VAL A 113 8.08 -7.28 10.76
C VAL A 113 7.93 -8.21 9.57
N CYS A 114 7.85 -7.64 8.37
CA CYS A 114 7.77 -8.37 7.11
C CYS A 114 9.12 -8.41 6.40
N GLN A 115 9.40 -9.49 5.69
CA GLN A 115 10.54 -9.59 4.79
C GLN A 115 10.18 -9.03 3.43
N LEU A 116 10.99 -8.10 2.94
CA LEU A 116 10.92 -7.54 1.60
C LEU A 116 11.80 -8.34 0.66
N GLY A 117 11.33 -8.53 -0.56
CA GLY A 117 12.09 -9.09 -1.66
C GLY A 117 11.72 -8.44 -2.98
N SER A 118 12.10 -9.10 -4.07
CA SER A 118 11.79 -8.70 -5.44
C SER A 118 11.22 -9.88 -6.22
N CYS A 119 10.26 -9.57 -7.09
CA CYS A 119 9.63 -10.56 -7.94
C CYS A 119 10.61 -11.11 -8.98
N ASN A 120 10.68 -12.42 -9.09
CA ASN A 120 11.44 -13.14 -10.09
C ASN A 120 10.63 -14.36 -10.54
N PHE A 121 10.16 -14.36 -11.78
CA PHE A 121 9.33 -15.44 -12.35
C PHE A 121 8.14 -15.85 -11.45
N GLY A 122 7.43 -14.86 -10.90
CA GLY A 122 6.24 -15.09 -10.06
C GLY A 122 6.53 -15.51 -8.63
N ARG A 123 7.79 -15.44 -8.18
CA ARG A 123 8.20 -15.68 -6.80
C ARG A 123 8.82 -14.43 -6.19
N CYS A 124 8.56 -14.21 -4.90
CA CYS A 124 9.24 -13.16 -4.15
C CYS A 124 10.58 -13.72 -3.65
N GLU A 125 11.69 -13.20 -4.16
CA GLU A 125 13.05 -13.66 -3.86
C GLU A 125 13.90 -12.53 -3.24
N ASN A 126 15.12 -12.85 -2.78
CA ASN A 126 16.07 -11.89 -2.19
C ASN A 126 15.52 -11.17 -0.92
N CYS A 127 15.13 -11.97 0.07
CA CYS A 127 14.35 -11.55 1.24
C CYS A 127 15.18 -10.99 2.43
N ASP A 128 16.30 -10.33 2.15
CA ASP A 128 17.27 -9.90 3.17
C ASP A 128 16.83 -8.63 3.91
N ASP A 129 16.00 -7.81 3.27
CA ASP A 129 15.48 -6.56 3.81
C ASP A 129 14.22 -6.78 4.65
N LYS A 130 14.04 -5.94 5.67
CA LYS A 130 12.91 -6.00 6.59
C LYS A 130 12.21 -4.66 6.69
N VAL A 131 10.89 -4.70 6.78
CA VAL A 131 10.05 -3.50 6.92
C VAL A 131 8.99 -3.72 7.98
N CYS A 132 8.59 -2.64 8.66
CA CYS A 132 7.37 -2.67 9.45
C CYS A 132 6.17 -2.73 8.52
N CYS A 133 5.28 -3.69 8.76
CA CYS A 133 4.09 -3.92 7.96
C CYS A 133 2.86 -4.07 8.85
N GLN A 134 1.71 -3.68 8.32
CA GLN A 134 0.42 -3.78 8.96
C GLN A 134 -0.62 -4.30 7.96
N ARG A 135 -1.53 -5.13 8.47
CA ARG A 135 -2.73 -5.49 7.74
C ARG A 135 -3.79 -4.41 7.94
N LEU A 136 -4.31 -3.86 6.85
CA LEU A 136 -5.53 -3.05 6.88
C LEU A 136 -6.76 -3.94 6.63
N PRO A 137 -7.98 -3.53 7.03
CA PRO A 137 -9.19 -4.31 6.76
C PRO A 137 -9.42 -4.57 5.27
N ILE A 138 -9.05 -3.60 4.42
CA ILE A 138 -9.01 -3.73 2.97
C ILE A 138 -7.54 -3.91 2.58
N MET A 139 -7.20 -5.09 2.07
CA MET A 139 -5.84 -5.42 1.64
C MET A 139 -5.66 -5.35 0.12
N THR A 140 -6.77 -5.22 -0.61
CA THR A 140 -6.78 -5.21 -2.06
C THR A 140 -6.20 -3.89 -2.58
N MET A 141 -5.20 -3.97 -3.45
CA MET A 141 -4.67 -2.84 -4.20
C MET A 141 -4.62 -3.15 -5.70
N SER A 142 -4.66 -2.11 -6.52
CA SER A 142 -4.41 -2.19 -7.96
C SER A 142 -2.93 -1.91 -8.23
N ILE A 143 -2.32 -2.71 -9.11
CA ILE A 143 -1.00 -2.41 -9.66
C ILE A 143 -1.21 -1.95 -11.10
N PHE A 144 -0.75 -0.75 -11.40
CA PHE A 144 -0.74 -0.24 -12.76
C PHE A 144 0.59 -0.65 -13.40
N ASP A 145 0.53 -1.43 -14.47
CA ASP A 145 1.70 -1.68 -15.30
C ASP A 145 2.07 -0.37 -16.03
N GLU A 146 3.10 0.32 -15.57
CA GLU A 146 3.68 1.47 -16.30
C GLU A 146 4.45 1.05 -17.57
N SER A 147 4.31 -0.19 -18.03
CA SER A 147 5.01 -0.71 -19.22
C SER A 147 4.36 -0.35 -20.56
N PHE A 148 3.59 0.74 -20.63
CA PHE A 148 3.09 1.32 -21.89
C PHE A 148 3.51 2.79 -22.02
N LEU A 149 4.82 3.06 -22.12
CA LEU A 149 5.38 4.27 -22.73
C LEU A 149 6.58 3.91 -23.61
#